data_AF-A0A2N8K870-F1
#
_entry.id   AF-A0A2N8K870-F1
#
_cell.length_a   1.000
_cell.length_b   1.000
_cell.length_c   1.000
_cell.angle_alpha   90.00
_cell.angle_beta   90.00
_cell.angle_gamma   90.00
#
_symmetry.space_group_name_H-M   'P 1'
#
loop_
_entity.id
_entity.type
_entity.pdbx_description
1 polymer ?
#
loop_
_entity_poly.entity_id
_entity_poly.type
_entity_poly.pdbx_seq_one_letter_code
_entity_poly.pdbx_strand_id
1 'polypeptide(L)'
;FSEAGEESYPATAMDTQREVGLAADIFEGSILDDFADKWSVDGLLGWSLVAVERDLTAVVRGIEDVVGGIADQVAEFIRFPMNVAGIVIGGYNRLKGAVMRPINALDLYSGRSLVGRSDDDDGGANVTTGLAGDAAAASMGARVLLSPGTPVRAARLLRETAESAAAVPPPVADTPERRQRAQNAVAARQLNGRAAALTAARLVAETDWPSRQEAQAAGQDTLALIDAQMATEEPISDVVYGALVALRAAVTADLRARAVALPGLTTYTPQVTLPALVVA
;
A
#
# COMPACT_ATOMS: atom_id res chain seq x y z
N PHE A 1 40.83 35.65 -25.52
CA PHE A 1 39.51 35.36 -24.93
C PHE A 1 39.32 33.86 -24.98
N SER A 2 39.48 33.18 -23.85
CA SER A 2 39.14 31.77 -23.70
C SER A 2 37.77 31.71 -23.04
N GLU A 3 36.78 31.23 -23.77
CA GLU A 3 35.49 30.82 -23.21
C GLU A 3 35.74 29.77 -22.13
N ALA A 4 35.31 30.06 -20.90
CA ALA A 4 35.27 29.07 -19.84
C ALA A 4 34.29 27.98 -20.28
N GLY A 5 34.82 26.80 -20.60
CA GLY A 5 34.02 25.62 -20.80
C GLY A 5 33.23 25.35 -19.52
N GLU A 6 31.90 25.31 -19.64
CA GLU A 6 31.05 24.71 -18.61
C GLU A 6 31.51 23.27 -18.41
N GLU A 7 32.25 23.01 -17.33
CA GLU A 7 32.39 21.67 -16.79
C GLU A 7 30.99 21.22 -16.33
N SER A 8 30.25 20.64 -17.28
CA SER A 8 29.13 19.76 -17.00
C SER A 8 29.70 18.52 -16.32
N TYR A 9 29.97 18.61 -15.02
CA TYR A 9 30.13 17.41 -14.20
C TYR A 9 28.85 16.58 -14.37
N PRO A 10 28.94 15.26 -14.60
CA PRO A 10 27.77 14.42 -14.53
C PRO A 10 27.21 14.56 -13.12
N ALA A 11 26.12 15.32 -13.00
CA ALA A 11 25.34 15.32 -11.78
C ALA A 11 24.79 13.91 -11.68
N THR A 12 25.42 13.07 -10.85
CA THR A 12 24.91 11.77 -10.48
C THR A 12 23.58 12.04 -9.79
N ALA A 13 22.50 12.08 -10.56
CA ALA A 13 21.17 12.24 -10.03
C ALA A 13 20.95 11.05 -9.10
N MET A 14 20.90 11.31 -7.79
CA MET A 14 20.66 10.27 -6.81
C MET A 14 19.31 9.65 -7.13
N ASP A 15 19.29 8.33 -7.23
CA ASP A 15 18.07 7.55 -7.40
C ASP A 15 17.33 7.52 -6.05
N THR A 16 16.53 8.56 -5.81
CA THR A 16 15.79 8.73 -4.56
C THR A 16 14.70 7.68 -4.37
N GLN A 17 14.19 7.08 -5.46
CA GLN A 17 13.22 5.98 -5.37
C GLN A 17 13.88 4.74 -4.79
N ARG A 18 15.12 4.44 -5.23
CA ARG A 18 15.92 3.35 -4.64
C ARG A 18 16.20 3.58 -3.16
N GLU A 19 16.44 4.80 -2.72
CA GLU A 19 16.63 5.11 -1.30
C GLU A 19 15.38 4.80 -0.47
N VAL A 20 14.19 5.13 -0.98
CA VAL A 20 12.91 4.73 -0.35
C VAL A 20 12.78 3.22 -0.31
N GLY A 21 13.13 2.51 -1.40
CA GLY A 21 13.13 1.05 -1.44
C GLY A 21 14.01 0.42 -0.36
N LEU A 22 15.25 0.90 -0.21
CA LEU A 22 16.17 0.42 0.82
C LEU A 22 15.67 0.69 2.23
N ALA A 23 15.15 1.90 2.48
CA ALA A 23 14.57 2.24 3.79
C ALA A 23 13.33 1.39 4.10
N ALA A 24 12.52 1.09 3.09
CA ALA A 24 11.36 0.22 3.20
C ALA A 24 11.76 -1.24 3.52
N ASP A 25 12.82 -1.75 2.89
CA ASP A 25 13.31 -3.12 3.15
C ASP A 25 13.87 -3.26 4.58
N ILE A 26 14.64 -2.26 5.04
CA ILE A 26 15.14 -2.20 6.42
C ILE A 26 13.96 -2.13 7.41
N PHE A 27 12.96 -1.29 7.10
CA PHE A 27 11.78 -1.17 7.93
C PHE A 27 10.98 -2.48 7.99
N GLU A 28 10.76 -3.15 6.85
CA GLU A 28 10.10 -4.45 6.76
C GLU A 28 10.76 -5.47 7.68
N GLY A 29 12.10 -5.60 7.62
CA GLY A 29 12.86 -6.47 8.52
C GLY A 29 12.62 -6.13 10.00
N SER A 30 12.72 -4.85 10.37
CA SER A 30 12.52 -4.42 11.75
C SER A 30 11.11 -4.69 12.29
N ILE A 31 10.07 -4.58 11.45
CA ILE A 31 8.69 -4.86 11.86
C ILE A 31 8.50 -6.36 12.08
N LEU A 32 9.10 -7.20 11.23
CA LEU A 32 9.03 -8.66 11.35
C LEU A 32 9.68 -9.14 12.65
N ASP A 33 10.87 -8.63 12.96
CA ASP A 33 11.58 -8.95 14.19
C ASP A 33 10.79 -8.48 15.43
N ASP A 34 10.32 -7.23 15.45
CA ASP A 34 9.53 -6.70 16.56
C ASP A 34 8.21 -7.45 16.78
N PHE A 35 7.56 -7.91 15.70
CA PHE A 35 6.36 -8.73 15.80
C PHE A 35 6.66 -10.13 16.34
N ALA A 36 7.72 -10.77 15.85
CA ALA A 36 8.14 -12.10 16.31
C ALA A 36 8.50 -12.10 17.81
N ASP A 37 9.14 -11.04 18.30
CA ASP A 37 9.50 -10.89 19.70
C ASP A 37 8.28 -10.69 20.62
N LYS A 38 7.25 -9.99 20.14
CA LYS A 38 6.04 -9.66 20.92
C LYS A 38 4.95 -10.73 20.84
N TRP A 39 4.91 -11.52 19.77
CA TRP A 39 3.89 -12.52 19.54
C TRP A 39 4.24 -13.84 20.24
N SER A 40 3.37 -14.31 21.13
CA SER A 40 3.52 -15.64 21.72
C SER A 40 2.19 -16.37 21.85
N VAL A 41 2.21 -17.66 21.52
CA VAL A 41 1.08 -18.58 21.72
C VAL A 41 1.33 -19.50 22.94
N ASP A 42 2.44 -19.33 23.64
CA ASP A 42 2.80 -20.16 24.77
C ASP A 42 1.83 -19.95 25.93
N GLY A 43 1.36 -21.05 26.51
CA GLY A 43 0.39 -21.02 27.60
C GLY A 43 -1.05 -20.71 27.17
N LEU A 44 -1.33 -20.56 25.88
CA LEU A 44 -2.70 -20.41 25.38
C LEU A 44 -3.42 -21.76 25.28
N LEU A 45 -4.59 -21.87 25.90
CA LEU A 45 -5.49 -23.02 25.78
C LEU A 45 -6.23 -23.01 24.43
N GLY A 46 -6.75 -24.15 23.98
CA GLY A 46 -7.39 -24.29 22.66
C GLY A 46 -8.52 -23.29 22.35
N TRP A 47 -9.35 -22.94 23.34
CA TRP A 47 -10.41 -21.94 23.18
C TRP A 47 -9.87 -20.51 23.08
N SER A 48 -8.70 -20.23 23.66
CA SER A 48 -8.05 -18.91 23.56
C SER A 48 -7.39 -18.68 22.20
N LEU A 49 -6.94 -19.76 21.54
CA LEU A 49 -6.46 -19.70 20.15
C LEU A 49 -7.56 -19.26 19.19
N VAL A 50 -8.78 -19.81 19.31
CA VAL A 50 -9.95 -19.36 18.52
C VAL A 50 -10.27 -17.89 18.78
N ALA A 51 -10.04 -17.41 20.00
CA ALA A 51 -10.25 -16.02 20.33
C ALA A 51 -9.17 -15.09 19.75
N VAL A 52 -7.90 -15.53 19.72
CA VAL A 52 -6.80 -14.84 19.03
C VAL A 52 -7.07 -14.80 17.53
N GLU A 53 -7.52 -15.90 16.94
CA GLU A 53 -7.93 -15.97 15.53
C GLU A 53 -8.99 -14.92 15.22
N ARG A 54 -10.08 -14.88 16.00
CA ARG A 54 -11.15 -13.89 15.81
C ARG A 54 -10.64 -12.45 15.91
N ASP A 55 -9.76 -12.18 16.87
CA ASP A 55 -9.19 -10.83 17.04
C ASP A 55 -8.29 -10.47 15.85
N LEU A 56 -7.48 -11.41 15.37
CA LEU A 56 -6.64 -11.23 14.19
C LEU A 56 -7.48 -11.02 12.93
N THR A 57 -8.55 -11.80 12.74
CA THR A 57 -9.52 -11.58 11.66
C THR A 57 -10.15 -10.18 11.77
N ALA A 58 -10.49 -9.71 12.98
CA ALA A 58 -11.03 -8.37 13.15
C ALA A 58 -10.04 -7.27 12.73
N VAL A 59 -8.75 -7.46 13.01
CA VAL A 59 -7.67 -6.55 12.58
C VAL A 59 -7.45 -6.63 11.06
N VAL A 60 -7.52 -7.82 10.47
CA VAL A 60 -7.24 -8.06 9.03
C VAL A 60 -8.45 -7.77 8.12
N ARG A 61 -9.68 -7.75 8.65
CA ARG A 61 -10.91 -7.48 7.88
C ARG A 61 -10.85 -6.20 7.05
N GLY A 62 -10.19 -5.16 7.56
CA GLY A 62 -10.00 -3.92 6.79
C GLY A 62 -9.24 -4.14 5.47
N ILE A 63 -8.32 -5.12 5.42
CA ILE A 63 -7.60 -5.51 4.20
C ILE A 63 -8.47 -6.39 3.30
N GLU A 64 -9.26 -7.30 3.89
CA GLU A 64 -10.17 -8.19 3.14
C GLU A 64 -11.25 -7.44 2.39
N ASP A 65 -11.81 -6.39 2.99
CA ASP A 65 -12.82 -5.56 2.35
C ASP A 65 -12.30 -4.91 1.06
N VAL A 66 -10.98 -4.80 0.89
CA VAL A 66 -10.34 -4.18 -0.27
C VAL A 66 -9.74 -5.21 -1.25
N VAL A 67 -9.09 -6.27 -0.75
CA VAL A 67 -8.34 -7.23 -1.58
C VAL A 67 -9.08 -8.55 -1.81
N GLY A 68 -9.97 -8.94 -0.89
CA GLY A 68 -10.62 -10.25 -0.86
C GLY A 68 -9.68 -11.41 -0.49
N GLY A 69 -10.20 -12.42 0.23
CA GLY A 69 -9.61 -13.76 0.31
C GLY A 69 -8.40 -13.97 1.25
N ILE A 70 -8.24 -13.17 2.31
CA ILE A 70 -7.11 -13.33 3.25
C ILE A 70 -7.49 -14.18 4.48
N ALA A 71 -8.73 -14.10 4.97
CA ALA A 71 -9.20 -14.71 6.22
C ALA A 71 -8.94 -16.21 6.31
N ASP A 72 -9.23 -16.95 5.24
CA ASP A 72 -9.22 -18.41 5.24
C ASP A 72 -7.82 -19.00 5.47
N GLN A 73 -6.75 -18.23 5.19
CA GLN A 73 -5.37 -18.68 5.39
C GLN A 73 -4.89 -18.45 6.83
N VAL A 74 -5.43 -17.44 7.53
CA VAL A 74 -4.89 -17.00 8.82
C VAL A 74 -5.04 -18.08 9.90
N ALA A 75 -6.15 -18.83 9.90
CA ALA A 75 -6.47 -19.85 10.89
C ALA A 75 -5.43 -20.98 10.98
N GLU A 76 -4.81 -21.35 9.84
CA GLU A 76 -3.84 -22.44 9.77
C GLU A 76 -2.46 -22.04 10.33
N PHE A 77 -2.14 -20.75 10.35
CA PHE A 77 -0.77 -20.26 10.55
C PHE A 77 -0.51 -19.49 11.86
N ILE A 78 -1.51 -19.35 12.74
CA ILE A 78 -1.44 -18.57 13.99
C ILE A 78 -0.28 -18.99 14.90
N ARG A 79 0.16 -20.25 14.81
CA ARG A 79 1.26 -20.80 15.63
C ARG A 79 2.65 -20.33 15.20
N PHE A 80 2.77 -19.76 14.00
CA PHE A 80 4.03 -19.31 13.44
C PHE A 80 3.92 -17.81 13.13
N PRO A 81 4.44 -16.92 14.00
CA PRO A 81 4.29 -15.47 13.83
C PRO A 81 4.75 -14.98 12.46
N MET A 82 5.84 -15.55 11.93
CA MET A 82 6.38 -15.19 10.62
C MET A 82 5.39 -15.47 9.48
N ASN A 83 4.57 -16.50 9.58
CA ASN A 83 3.57 -16.81 8.55
C ASN A 83 2.42 -15.80 8.60
N VAL A 84 1.95 -15.42 9.80
CA VAL A 84 0.93 -14.38 9.98
C VAL A 84 1.44 -13.04 9.42
N ALA A 85 2.67 -12.65 9.77
CA ALA A 85 3.28 -11.42 9.29
C ALA A 85 3.43 -11.43 7.76
N GLY A 86 3.89 -12.54 7.18
CA GLY A 86 3.99 -12.72 5.73
C GLY A 86 2.63 -12.61 5.02
N ILE A 87 1.54 -13.13 5.62
CA ILE A 87 0.19 -13.01 5.06
C ILE A 87 -0.28 -11.55 5.05
N VAL A 88 -0.08 -10.82 6.15
CA VAL A 88 -0.48 -9.41 6.26
C VAL A 88 0.30 -8.55 5.27
N ILE A 89 1.63 -8.63 5.29
CA ILE A 89 2.50 -7.85 4.38
C ILE A 89 2.23 -8.25 2.92
N GLY A 90 2.09 -9.55 2.65
CA GLY A 90 1.72 -10.06 1.32
C GLY A 90 0.36 -9.56 0.84
N GLY A 91 -0.62 -9.43 1.74
CA GLY A 91 -1.93 -8.84 1.48
C GLY A 91 -1.84 -7.41 0.99
N TYR A 92 -1.05 -6.58 1.67
CA TYR A 92 -0.82 -5.20 1.24
C TYR A 92 -0.03 -5.08 -0.07
N ASN A 93 0.95 -5.95 -0.31
CA ASN A 93 1.65 -5.99 -1.59
C ASN A 93 0.71 -6.37 -2.74
N ARG A 94 -0.25 -7.29 -2.52
CA ARG A 94 -1.31 -7.59 -3.48
C ARG A 94 -2.22 -6.38 -3.72
N LEU A 95 -2.58 -5.64 -2.66
CA LEU A 95 -3.34 -4.40 -2.79
C LEU A 95 -2.60 -3.38 -3.67
N LYS A 96 -1.31 -3.11 -3.37
CA LYS A 96 -0.46 -2.25 -4.18
C LYS A 96 -0.45 -2.70 -5.64
N GLY A 97 -0.23 -3.99 -5.89
CA GLY A 97 -0.26 -4.56 -7.24
C GLY A 97 -1.60 -4.36 -7.95
N ALA A 98 -2.73 -4.52 -7.24
CA ALA A 98 -4.06 -4.28 -7.80
C ALA A 98 -4.31 -2.81 -8.16
N VAL A 99 -3.80 -1.87 -7.35
CA VAL A 99 -3.86 -0.42 -7.61
C VAL A 99 -3.01 -0.02 -8.82
N MET A 100 -1.83 -0.64 -8.97
CA MET A 100 -0.90 -0.28 -10.05
C MET A 100 -1.26 -0.91 -11.40
N ARG A 101 -2.03 -2.02 -11.43
CA ARG A 101 -2.44 -2.70 -12.66
C ARG A 101 -3.16 -1.79 -13.68
N PRO A 102 -4.17 -0.99 -13.32
CA PRO A 102 -4.83 -0.08 -14.25
C PRO A 102 -3.90 0.97 -14.86
N ILE A 103 -2.95 1.49 -14.07
CA ILE A 103 -1.97 2.50 -14.54
C ILE A 103 -1.09 1.87 -15.61
N ASN A 104 -0.57 0.67 -15.35
CA ASN A 104 0.25 -0.07 -16.30
C ASN A 104 -0.54 -0.49 -17.55
N ALA A 105 -1.82 -0.81 -17.40
CA ALA A 105 -2.69 -1.15 -18.52
C ALA A 105 -3.03 0.06 -19.41
N LEU A 106 -3.15 1.25 -18.81
CA LEU A 106 -3.33 2.51 -19.56
C LEU A 106 -2.04 2.91 -20.28
N ASP A 107 -0.86 2.65 -19.71
CA ASP A 107 0.42 2.88 -20.40
C ASP A 107 0.53 2.01 -21.68
N LEU A 108 0.10 0.74 -21.60
CA LEU A 108 0.01 -0.15 -22.76
C LEU A 108 -1.00 0.32 -23.83
N TYR A 109 -2.05 1.05 -23.45
CA TYR A 109 -3.05 1.58 -24.37
C TYR A 109 -2.73 3.01 -24.85
N SER A 110 -1.88 3.76 -24.14
CA SER A 110 -1.50 5.15 -24.47
C SER A 110 -0.47 5.27 -25.59
N GLY A 111 -0.12 4.15 -26.24
CA GLY A 111 0.52 4.17 -27.55
C GLY A 111 2.04 4.35 -27.54
N ARG A 112 2.73 4.12 -26.41
CA ARG A 112 4.19 4.22 -26.33
C ARG A 112 4.96 2.92 -26.64
N SER A 113 4.26 1.80 -26.89
CA SER A 113 4.88 0.51 -27.23
C SER A 113 4.24 -0.18 -28.44
N LEU A 114 4.07 0.54 -29.56
CA LEU A 114 3.68 -0.05 -30.85
C LEU A 114 4.46 0.51 -32.06
N VAL A 115 5.64 1.10 -31.85
CA VAL A 115 6.57 1.39 -32.95
C VAL A 115 7.85 0.59 -32.73
N GLY A 116 7.86 -0.62 -33.26
CA GLY A 116 9.10 -1.40 -33.35
C GLY A 116 8.96 -2.92 -33.38
N ARG A 117 8.20 -3.47 -34.34
CA ARG A 117 8.65 -4.64 -35.12
C ARG A 117 7.73 -4.89 -36.33
N SER A 118 8.18 -4.43 -37.49
CA SER A 118 7.88 -5.08 -38.76
C SER A 118 8.52 -6.46 -38.75
N ASP A 119 7.75 -7.49 -39.07
CA ASP A 119 8.12 -8.53 -40.04
C ASP A 119 6.89 -9.42 -40.29
N ASP A 120 6.84 -9.91 -41.52
CA ASP A 120 5.76 -10.55 -42.24
C ASP A 120 5.15 -11.82 -41.59
N ASP A 121 4.05 -12.27 -42.22
CA ASP A 121 3.64 -13.66 -42.48
C ASP A 121 2.31 -14.18 -41.87
N ASP A 122 1.35 -14.31 -42.78
CA ASP A 122 0.52 -15.49 -43.10
C ASP A 122 -0.60 -16.02 -42.16
N GLY A 123 -1.81 -16.12 -42.74
CA GLY A 123 -2.54 -17.39 -42.78
C GLY A 123 -3.38 -17.88 -41.59
N GLY A 124 -4.65 -17.45 -41.52
CA GLY A 124 -5.79 -18.38 -41.39
C GLY A 124 -6.41 -18.72 -40.01
N ALA A 125 -7.65 -19.22 -40.10
CA ALA A 125 -8.44 -19.99 -39.12
C ALA A 125 -9.41 -19.29 -38.14
N ASN A 126 -10.62 -19.01 -38.66
CA ASN A 126 -11.94 -19.44 -38.17
C ASN A 126 -12.05 -20.16 -36.80
N VAL A 127 -12.80 -19.60 -35.82
CA VAL A 127 -13.61 -20.36 -34.85
C VAL A 127 -14.87 -19.58 -34.46
N THR A 128 -16.02 -20.17 -34.78
CA THR A 128 -17.37 -19.89 -34.31
C THR A 128 -17.63 -20.53 -32.94
N THR A 129 -18.34 -19.83 -32.03
CA THR A 129 -19.13 -20.33 -30.87
C THR A 129 -19.54 -19.11 -30.05
N GLY A 130 -20.76 -18.85 -29.58
CA GLY A 130 -22.02 -19.56 -29.51
C GLY A 130 -22.85 -18.75 -28.50
N LEU A 131 -24.02 -18.26 -28.91
CA LEU A 131 -24.93 -17.46 -28.10
C LEU A 131 -25.86 -18.37 -27.26
N ALA A 132 -26.25 -17.86 -26.08
CA ALA A 132 -27.34 -18.27 -25.18
C ALA A 132 -26.97 -19.10 -23.93
N GLY A 133 -27.30 -18.55 -22.75
CA GLY A 133 -27.25 -19.26 -21.46
C GLY A 133 -27.39 -18.35 -20.24
N ASP A 134 -28.51 -17.62 -20.13
CA ASP A 134 -28.90 -16.79 -18.98
C ASP A 134 -29.09 -17.57 -17.66
N ALA A 135 -29.08 -16.79 -16.56
CA ALA A 135 -29.73 -17.06 -15.27
C ALA A 135 -28.96 -17.85 -14.18
N ALA A 136 -27.83 -17.30 -13.71
CA ALA A 136 -27.33 -17.56 -12.34
C ALA A 136 -26.60 -16.37 -11.68
N ALA A 137 -26.72 -15.15 -12.21
CA ALA A 137 -25.92 -13.99 -11.77
C ALA A 137 -26.71 -12.91 -11.00
N ALA A 138 -27.98 -13.17 -10.64
CA ALA A 138 -28.87 -12.12 -10.12
C ALA A 138 -29.05 -12.08 -8.58
N SER A 139 -28.24 -12.82 -7.79
CA SER A 139 -28.38 -12.82 -6.32
C SER A 139 -27.09 -12.75 -5.50
N MET A 140 -25.93 -12.47 -6.11
CA MET A 140 -24.75 -12.00 -5.38
C MET A 140 -24.69 -10.48 -5.48
N GLY A 141 -25.49 -9.83 -4.63
CA GLY A 141 -25.54 -8.38 -4.50
C GLY A 141 -24.14 -7.80 -4.29
N ALA A 142 -23.64 -7.14 -5.34
CA ALA A 142 -23.16 -5.76 -5.30
C ALA A 142 -22.55 -5.32 -3.95
N ARG A 143 -21.48 -5.98 -3.52
CA ARG A 143 -20.44 -5.25 -2.79
C ARG A 143 -19.61 -4.58 -3.86
N VAL A 144 -19.70 -3.25 -3.90
CA VAL A 144 -18.86 -2.40 -4.73
C VAL A 144 -17.42 -2.78 -4.40
N LEU A 145 -16.81 -3.62 -5.25
CA LEU A 145 -15.38 -3.71 -5.41
C LEU A 145 -14.97 -2.30 -5.79
N LEU A 146 -14.62 -1.49 -4.80
CA LEU A 146 -14.00 -0.21 -5.00
C LEU A 146 -12.74 -0.53 -5.79
N SER A 147 -12.84 -0.46 -7.14
CA SER A 147 -11.67 -0.39 -7.99
C SER A 147 -10.77 0.61 -7.28
N PRO A 148 -9.56 0.23 -6.86
CA PRO A 148 -8.71 1.14 -6.14
C PRO A 148 -8.47 2.29 -7.10
N GLY A 149 -9.27 3.36 -6.92
CA GLY A 149 -9.15 4.56 -7.70
C GLY A 149 -7.72 5.04 -7.54
N THR A 150 -7.28 5.87 -8.49
CA THR A 150 -6.01 6.62 -8.52
C THR A 150 -5.07 6.46 -7.31
N PRO A 151 -3.74 6.35 -7.50
CA PRO A 151 -2.78 6.04 -6.44
C PRO A 151 -2.92 6.90 -5.16
N VAL A 152 -3.40 8.14 -5.28
CA VAL A 152 -3.82 9.01 -4.16
C VAL A 152 -4.91 8.37 -3.27
N ARG A 153 -5.99 7.85 -3.87
CA ARG A 153 -7.07 7.17 -3.13
C ARG A 153 -6.55 5.91 -2.45
N ALA A 154 -5.65 5.16 -3.09
CA ALA A 154 -5.04 3.99 -2.47
C ALA A 154 -4.20 4.35 -1.23
N ALA A 155 -3.38 5.41 -1.29
CA ALA A 155 -2.64 5.90 -0.12
C ALA A 155 -3.60 6.30 1.02
N ARG A 156 -4.71 6.96 0.71
CA ARG A 156 -5.75 7.30 1.68
C ARG A 156 -6.42 6.07 2.29
N LEU A 157 -6.78 5.09 1.46
CA LEU A 157 -7.39 3.83 1.93
C LEU A 157 -6.44 3.07 2.86
N LEU A 158 -5.13 3.05 2.57
CA LEU A 158 -4.12 2.46 3.46
C LEU A 158 -4.11 3.14 4.83
N ARG A 159 -4.17 4.47 4.87
CA ARG A 159 -4.27 5.23 6.11
C ARG A 159 -5.57 4.93 6.87
N GLU A 160 -6.72 5.00 6.20
CA GLU A 160 -8.03 4.73 6.80
C GLU A 160 -8.12 3.30 7.36
N THR A 161 -7.53 2.33 6.66
CA THR A 161 -7.45 0.93 7.11
C THR A 161 -6.60 0.80 8.37
N ALA A 162 -5.44 1.45 8.41
CA ALA A 162 -4.55 1.44 9.58
C ALA A 162 -5.21 2.10 10.80
N GLU A 163 -5.88 3.24 10.61
CA GLU A 163 -6.63 3.93 11.67
C GLU A 163 -7.78 3.06 12.21
N SER A 164 -8.51 2.40 11.31
CA SER A 164 -9.61 1.49 11.67
C SER A 164 -9.11 0.28 12.46
N ALA A 165 -7.97 -0.29 12.07
CA ALA A 165 -7.34 -1.40 12.78
C ALA A 165 -6.84 -0.98 14.17
N ALA A 166 -6.27 0.23 14.30
CA ALA A 166 -5.82 0.77 15.58
C ALA A 166 -6.97 0.99 16.58
N ALA A 167 -8.16 1.35 16.09
CA ALA A 167 -9.35 1.60 16.90
C ALA A 167 -9.95 0.34 17.55
N VAL A 168 -9.55 -0.88 17.13
CA VAL A 168 -10.02 -2.13 17.74
C VAL A 168 -9.46 -2.25 19.16
N PRO A 169 -10.29 -2.21 20.22
CA PRO A 169 -9.78 -2.23 21.59
C PRO A 169 -9.23 -3.62 21.96
N PRO A 170 -8.11 -3.70 22.72
CA PRO A 170 -7.61 -4.97 23.20
C PRO A 170 -8.56 -5.58 24.23
N PRO A 171 -8.62 -6.92 24.35
CA PRO A 171 -9.43 -7.58 25.36
C PRO A 171 -8.95 -7.24 26.79
N VAL A 172 -9.90 -7.23 27.74
CA VAL A 172 -9.59 -6.94 29.15
C VAL A 172 -8.66 -8.01 29.73
N ALA A 173 -7.58 -7.56 30.36
CA ALA A 173 -6.39 -8.35 30.66
C ALA A 173 -6.33 -8.86 32.12
N ASP A 174 -7.42 -9.44 32.62
CA ASP A 174 -7.58 -9.78 34.06
C ASP A 174 -6.91 -11.10 34.48
N THR A 175 -6.65 -12.00 33.53
CA THR A 175 -5.99 -13.30 33.77
C THR A 175 -4.69 -13.39 32.97
N PRO A 176 -3.73 -14.26 33.34
CA PRO A 176 -2.50 -14.44 32.56
C PRO A 176 -2.76 -14.73 31.08
N GLU A 177 -3.70 -15.61 30.78
CA GLU A 177 -4.11 -15.95 29.41
C GLU A 177 -4.70 -14.74 28.66
N ARG A 178 -5.54 -13.95 29.34
CA ARG A 178 -6.11 -12.72 28.75
C ARG A 178 -5.06 -11.63 28.54
N ARG A 179 -4.04 -11.54 29.41
CA ARG A 179 -2.89 -10.66 29.22
C ARG A 179 -2.11 -11.02 27.97
N GLN A 180 -1.80 -12.31 27.78
CA GLN A 180 -1.11 -12.77 26.57
C GLN A 180 -1.95 -12.50 25.32
N ARG A 181 -3.25 -12.76 25.36
CA ARG A 181 -4.16 -12.45 24.26
C ARG A 181 -4.21 -10.95 23.94
N ALA A 182 -4.25 -10.10 24.96
CA ALA A 182 -4.22 -8.65 24.80
C ALA A 182 -2.91 -8.18 24.14
N GLN A 183 -1.77 -8.73 24.57
CA GLN A 183 -0.46 -8.47 23.95
C GLN A 183 -0.43 -8.90 22.48
N ASN A 184 -0.92 -10.10 22.15
CA ASN A 184 -1.01 -10.57 20.77
C ASN A 184 -1.90 -9.66 19.91
N ALA A 185 -3.04 -9.20 20.44
CA ALA A 185 -3.93 -8.27 19.74
C ALA A 185 -3.25 -6.91 19.51
N VAL A 186 -2.48 -6.40 20.47
CA VAL A 186 -1.66 -5.19 20.30
C VAL A 186 -0.60 -5.40 19.22
N ALA A 187 0.15 -6.51 19.27
CA ALA A 187 1.18 -6.84 18.29
C ALA A 187 0.60 -6.93 16.86
N ALA A 188 -0.56 -7.58 16.70
CA ALA A 188 -1.24 -7.66 15.41
C ALA A 188 -1.68 -6.29 14.87
N ARG A 189 -2.21 -5.40 15.74
CA ARG A 189 -2.57 -4.03 15.36
C ARG A 189 -1.35 -3.23 14.92
N GLN A 190 -0.24 -3.32 15.67
CA GLN A 190 1.02 -2.66 15.32
C GLN A 190 1.56 -3.16 13.98
N LEU A 191 1.56 -4.48 13.76
CA LEU A 191 1.97 -5.07 12.49
C LEU A 191 1.12 -4.55 11.32
N ASN A 192 -0.21 -4.51 11.47
CA ASN A 192 -1.12 -4.01 10.43
C ASN A 192 -0.82 -2.55 10.07
N GLY A 193 -0.78 -1.66 11.07
CA GLY A 193 -0.51 -0.23 10.84
C GLY A 193 0.86 0.03 10.20
N ARG A 194 1.89 -0.70 10.63
CA ARG A 194 3.24 -0.59 10.07
C ARG A 194 3.36 -1.18 8.67
N ALA A 195 2.68 -2.29 8.38
CA ALA A 195 2.63 -2.85 7.03
C ALA A 195 1.88 -1.92 6.06
N ALA A 196 0.83 -1.23 6.52
CA ALA A 196 0.16 -0.19 5.75
C ALA A 196 1.11 0.98 5.44
N ALA A 197 1.89 1.46 6.43
CA ALA A 197 2.87 2.53 6.24
C ALA A 197 3.98 2.13 5.25
N LEU A 198 4.52 0.92 5.39
CA LEU A 198 5.50 0.33 4.46
C LEU A 198 4.96 0.34 3.02
N THR A 199 3.72 -0.12 2.84
CA THR A 199 3.09 -0.24 1.53
C THR A 199 2.77 1.13 0.94
N ALA A 200 2.32 2.08 1.75
CA ALA A 200 2.07 3.45 1.31
C ALA A 200 3.36 4.14 0.86
N ALA A 201 4.48 3.92 1.56
CA ALA A 201 5.78 4.43 1.17
C ALA A 201 6.25 3.86 -0.18
N ARG A 202 6.16 2.52 -0.35
CA ARG A 202 6.48 1.86 -1.62
C ARG A 202 5.57 2.32 -2.76
N LEU A 203 4.26 2.40 -2.51
CA LEU A 203 3.29 2.91 -3.48
C LEU A 203 3.67 4.31 -3.95
N VAL A 204 3.99 5.22 -3.02
CA VAL A 204 4.36 6.59 -3.38
C VAL A 204 5.65 6.62 -4.20
N ALA A 205 6.68 5.87 -3.80
CA ALA A 205 7.95 5.81 -4.52
C ALA A 205 7.81 5.22 -5.93
N GLU A 206 7.04 4.15 -6.09
CA GLU A 206 6.87 3.44 -7.37
C GLU A 206 5.85 4.10 -8.31
N THR A 207 5.02 5.01 -7.82
CA THR A 207 4.04 5.71 -8.66
C THR A 207 4.70 6.82 -9.47
N ASP A 208 4.49 6.79 -10.78
CA ASP A 208 4.75 7.92 -11.67
C ASP A 208 3.56 8.90 -11.61
N TRP A 209 3.81 10.07 -11.05
CA TRP A 209 2.76 11.04 -10.77
C TRP A 209 2.46 11.92 -11.98
N PRO A 210 1.19 12.10 -12.37
CA PRO A 210 0.84 12.97 -13.49
C PRO A 210 0.94 14.46 -13.13
N SER A 211 0.84 14.81 -11.85
CA SER A 211 0.94 16.18 -11.37
C SER A 211 1.59 16.29 -9.99
N ARG A 212 2.15 17.47 -9.71
CA ARG A 212 2.72 17.77 -8.40
C ARG A 212 1.68 17.67 -7.27
N GLN A 213 0.44 18.10 -7.54
CA GLN A 213 -0.63 18.10 -6.55
C GLN A 213 -1.01 16.67 -6.11
N GLU A 214 -1.07 15.73 -7.05
CA GLU A 214 -1.37 14.33 -6.72
C GLU A 214 -0.23 13.67 -5.93
N ALA A 215 1.02 13.90 -6.35
CA ALA A 215 2.20 13.44 -5.62
C ALA A 215 2.22 13.96 -4.18
N GLN A 216 1.92 15.25 -4.01
CA GLN A 216 1.88 15.89 -2.70
C GLN A 216 0.73 15.35 -1.84
N ALA A 217 -0.46 15.14 -2.41
CA ALA A 217 -1.61 14.61 -1.67
C ALA A 217 -1.34 13.19 -1.15
N ALA A 218 -0.86 12.29 -2.01
CA ALA A 218 -0.49 10.94 -1.60
C ALA A 218 0.68 10.95 -0.61
N GLY A 219 1.68 11.80 -0.84
CA GLY A 219 2.81 11.98 0.07
C GLY A 219 2.41 12.44 1.46
N GLN A 220 1.45 13.37 1.57
CA GLN A 220 0.91 13.82 2.85
C GLN A 220 0.19 12.71 3.60
N ASP A 221 -0.66 11.92 2.91
CA ASP A 221 -1.35 10.78 3.52
C ASP A 221 -0.35 9.72 4.01
N THR A 222 0.69 9.42 3.23
CA THR A 222 1.78 8.49 3.60
C THR A 222 2.61 9.01 4.79
N LEU A 223 3.03 10.27 4.78
CA LEU A 223 3.81 10.84 5.88
C LEU A 223 2.99 10.93 7.17
N ALA A 224 1.71 11.29 7.09
CA ALA A 224 0.82 11.28 8.23
C ALA A 224 0.66 9.87 8.82
N LEU A 225 0.58 8.84 7.97
CA LEU A 225 0.53 7.45 8.41
C LEU A 225 1.83 7.03 9.11
N ILE A 226 3.00 7.38 8.58
CA ILE A 226 4.31 7.12 9.22
C ILE A 226 4.40 7.83 10.57
N ASP A 227 3.98 9.11 10.64
CA ASP A 227 3.98 9.91 11.86
C ASP A 227 3.05 9.30 12.92
N ALA A 228 1.88 8.79 12.52
CA ALA A 228 0.98 8.07 13.41
C ALA A 228 1.60 6.78 13.98
N GLN A 229 2.39 6.05 13.19
CA GLN A 229 3.10 4.85 13.66
C GLN A 229 4.27 5.19 14.61
N MET A 230 4.81 6.40 14.58
CA MET A 230 5.81 6.87 15.54
C MET A 230 5.20 7.40 16.85
N ALA A 231 3.94 7.87 16.80
CA ALA A 231 3.24 8.49 17.93
C ALA A 231 2.28 7.52 18.64
N THR A 232 2.56 6.21 18.61
CA THR A 232 1.69 5.21 19.25
C THR A 232 1.81 5.26 20.78
N GLU A 233 0.71 5.02 21.48
CA GLU A 233 0.70 4.91 22.95
C GLU A 233 1.55 3.74 23.46
N GLU A 234 1.61 2.67 22.66
CA GLU A 234 2.33 1.46 22.99
C GLU A 234 3.84 1.62 22.73
N PRO A 235 4.71 0.98 23.55
CA PRO A 235 6.15 1.05 23.37
C PRO A 235 6.60 0.57 21.98
N ILE A 236 7.39 1.42 21.33
CA ILE A 236 8.08 1.12 20.08
C ILE A 236 9.54 0.80 20.41
N SER A 237 10.09 -0.25 19.81
CA SER A 237 11.53 -0.52 19.93
C SER A 237 12.36 0.53 19.19
N ASP A 238 13.53 0.87 19.73
CA ASP A 238 14.41 1.88 19.14
C ASP A 238 14.78 1.57 17.68
N VAL A 239 14.92 0.28 17.36
CA VAL A 239 15.21 -0.21 15.99
C VAL A 239 14.06 0.14 15.04
N VAL A 240 12.82 -0.16 15.42
CA VAL A 240 11.64 0.15 14.60
C VAL A 240 11.44 1.66 14.48
N TYR A 241 11.62 2.41 15.58
CA TYR A 241 11.53 3.86 15.55
C TYR A 241 12.57 4.47 14.62
N GLY A 242 13.83 4.02 14.70
CA GLY A 242 14.91 4.45 13.80
C GLY A 242 14.59 4.14 12.33
N ALA A 243 14.03 2.96 12.06
CA ALA A 243 13.62 2.58 10.71
C ALA A 243 12.45 3.44 10.17
N LEU A 244 11.46 3.79 11.01
CA LEU A 244 10.38 4.72 10.65
C LEU A 244 10.91 6.11 10.32
N VAL A 245 11.86 6.63 11.12
CA VAL A 245 12.49 7.94 10.88
C VAL A 245 13.27 7.92 9.55
N ALA A 246 14.01 6.85 9.27
CA ALA A 246 14.73 6.69 8.01
C ALA A 246 13.77 6.61 6.82
N LEU A 247 12.69 5.84 6.92
CA LEU A 247 11.66 5.73 5.89
C LEU A 247 11.00 7.09 5.62
N ARG A 248 10.63 7.83 6.68
CA ARG A 248 10.06 9.17 6.57
C ARG A 248 10.99 10.13 5.84
N ALA A 249 12.28 10.11 6.19
CA ALA A 249 13.29 10.96 5.57
C ALA A 249 13.45 10.63 4.08
N ALA A 250 13.54 9.34 3.72
CA ALA A 250 13.64 8.89 2.35
C ALA A 250 12.42 9.31 1.51
N VAL A 251 11.20 9.07 2.01
CA VAL A 251 9.96 9.46 1.32
C VAL A 251 9.90 10.98 1.11
N THR A 252 10.30 11.76 2.11
CA THR A 252 10.34 13.23 2.00
C THR A 252 11.36 13.71 0.98
N ALA A 253 12.55 13.09 0.96
CA ALA A 253 13.61 13.41 0.02
C ALA A 253 13.19 13.10 -1.43
N ASP A 254 12.62 11.92 -1.64
CA ASP A 254 12.12 11.49 -2.94
C ASP A 254 10.98 12.37 -3.46
N LEU A 255 9.97 12.66 -2.64
CA LEU A 255 8.90 13.57 -3.02
C LEU A 255 9.41 14.97 -3.36
N ARG A 256 10.39 15.49 -2.61
CA ARG A 256 10.98 16.80 -2.90
C ARG A 256 11.75 16.77 -4.23
N ALA A 257 12.53 15.74 -4.48
CA ALA A 257 13.29 15.59 -5.72
C ALA A 257 12.35 15.52 -6.95
N ARG A 258 11.31 14.68 -6.86
CA ARG A 258 10.35 14.49 -7.96
C ARG A 258 9.40 15.68 -8.15
N ALA A 259 8.94 16.32 -7.07
CA ALA A 259 8.03 17.46 -7.14
C ALA A 259 8.58 18.64 -7.97
N VAL A 260 9.90 18.84 -7.98
CA VAL A 260 10.55 19.88 -8.79
C VAL A 260 10.37 19.61 -10.29
N ALA A 261 10.39 18.34 -10.72
CA ALA A 261 10.25 17.94 -12.10
C ALA A 261 8.78 17.86 -12.59
N LEU A 262 7.82 17.78 -11.66
CA LEU A 262 6.41 17.58 -12.01
C LEU A 262 5.71 18.89 -12.43
N PRO A 263 4.82 18.83 -13.45
CA PRO A 263 4.00 19.97 -13.84
C PRO A 263 3.01 20.32 -12.73
N GLY A 264 2.78 21.62 -12.56
CA GLY A 264 1.73 22.13 -11.68
C GLY A 264 0.41 22.26 -12.45
N LEU A 265 -0.65 21.64 -11.94
CA LEU A 265 -2.00 21.90 -12.44
C LEU A 265 -2.51 23.23 -11.89
N THR A 266 -3.12 24.05 -12.75
CA THR A 266 -3.82 25.26 -12.33
C THR A 266 -5.31 25.09 -12.64
N THR A 267 -6.15 25.22 -11.63
CA THR A 267 -7.59 25.21 -11.81
C THR A 267 -8.04 26.61 -12.23
N TYR A 268 -8.54 26.74 -13.45
CA TYR A 268 -9.14 27.97 -13.93
C TYR A 268 -10.66 27.90 -13.76
N THR A 269 -11.21 28.76 -12.92
CA THR A 269 -12.66 28.98 -12.83
C THR A 269 -13.01 30.19 -13.69
N PRO A 270 -13.69 30.01 -14.84
CA PRO A 270 -14.06 31.14 -15.67
C PRO A 270 -15.05 32.04 -14.92
N GLN A 271 -14.84 33.36 -15.02
CA GLN A 271 -15.70 34.39 -14.39
C GLN A 271 -17.12 34.41 -14.95
N VAL A 272 -17.34 33.76 -16.10
CA VAL A 272 -18.63 33.68 -16.79
C VAL A 272 -18.82 32.24 -17.27
N THR A 273 -20.04 31.71 -17.19
CA THR A 273 -20.39 30.43 -17.78
C THR A 273 -20.28 30.52 -19.31
N LEU A 274 -19.16 30.06 -19.86
CA LEU A 274 -18.93 29.96 -21.29
C LEU A 274 -19.35 28.57 -21.80
N PRO A 275 -19.95 28.46 -23.01
CA PRO A 275 -20.20 27.17 -23.63
C PRO A 275 -18.88 26.38 -23.76
N ALA A 276 -18.91 25.09 -23.41
CA ALA A 276 -17.72 24.22 -23.31
C ALA A 276 -16.86 24.15 -24.60
N LEU A 277 -17.43 24.50 -25.75
CA LEU A 277 -16.75 24.52 -27.04
C LEU A 277 -15.64 25.59 -27.15
N VAL A 278 -15.65 26.62 -26.30
CA VAL A 278 -14.72 27.77 -26.40
C VAL A 278 -13.46 27.60 -25.54
N VAL A 279 -13.34 26.51 -24.78
CA VAL A 279 -12.29 26.32 -23.75
C VAL A 279 -11.28 25.21 -24.13
N ALA A 280 -11.38 24.60 -25.32
CA ALA A 280 -10.48 23.54 -25.78
C ALA A 280 -9.24 24.07 -26.52
#